data_AF-A0A3D4WGQ3-F1
#
_entry.id   AF-A0A3D4WGQ3-F1
#
_cell.length_a   1.000
_cell.length_b   1.000
_cell.length_c   1.000
_cell.angle_alpha   90.00
_cell.angle_beta   90.00
_cell.angle_gamma   90.00
#
_symmetry.space_group_name_H-M   'P 1'
#
loop_
_entity.id
_entity.type
_entity.pdbx_description
1 polymer ?
#
loop_
_entity_poly.entity_id
_entity_poly.type
_entity_poly.pdbx_seq_one_letter_code
_entity_poly.pdbx_strand_id
1 'polypeptide(L)'
;MLQTFIHYFFHLGLPFILAYVFFRNDYKRVYLILLATMLVDLDHLLATPIFSPNRCSINFHPLHSYYAMAVYVGMLMLPKPYRIMGLGLVLHMLTDLNDCVMTYVYLPQALDNAPARELVIWLADRFK
;
A
#
# COMPACT_ATOMS: atom_id res chain seq x y z
N MET A 1 -0.71 -8.07 -16.31
CA MET A 1 -0.53 -9.46 -15.81
C MET A 1 0.52 -9.55 -14.72
N LEU A 2 1.80 -9.23 -14.99
CA LEU A 2 2.85 -9.28 -13.96
C LEU A 2 2.61 -8.28 -12.81
N GLN A 3 2.30 -7.02 -13.14
CA GLN A 3 1.98 -5.98 -12.15
C GLN A 3 0.84 -6.40 -11.21
N THR A 4 -0.28 -6.88 -11.78
CA THR A 4 -1.42 -7.40 -11.03
C THR A 4 -1.03 -8.55 -10.11
N PHE A 5 -0.19 -9.49 -10.58
CA PHE A 5 0.31 -10.58 -9.74
C PHE A 5 1.15 -10.06 -8.56
N ILE A 6 2.08 -9.13 -8.82
CA ILE A 6 2.92 -8.52 -7.78
C ILE A 6 2.06 -7.78 -6.75
N HIS A 7 1.11 -6.98 -7.21
CA HIS A 7 0.19 -6.22 -6.36
C HIS A 7 -0.59 -7.13 -5.40
N TYR A 8 -1.31 -8.14 -5.92
CA TYR A 8 -2.06 -9.06 -5.05
C TYR A 8 -1.15 -9.93 -4.18
N PHE A 9 0.03 -10.31 -4.67
CA PHE A 9 0.99 -11.05 -3.87
C PHE A 9 1.50 -10.21 -2.69
N PHE A 10 1.74 -8.91 -2.87
CA PHE A 10 2.18 -8.03 -1.79
C PHE A 10 1.06 -7.66 -0.83
N HIS A 11 -0.20 -7.62 -1.27
CA HIS A 11 -1.35 -7.44 -0.38
C HIS A 11 -1.75 -8.69 0.40
N LEU A 12 -1.52 -9.90 -0.14
CA LEU A 12 -2.01 -11.15 0.47
C LEU A 12 -0.88 -12.12 0.87
N GLY A 13 0.02 -12.42 -0.06
CA GLY A 13 1.10 -13.39 0.14
C GLY A 13 2.21 -12.88 1.07
N LEU A 14 2.68 -11.65 0.87
CA LEU A 14 3.74 -11.06 1.68
C LEU A 14 3.31 -10.92 3.16
N PRO A 15 2.10 -10.45 3.51
CA PRO A 15 1.61 -10.45 4.89
C PRO A 15 1.60 -11.84 5.53
N PHE A 16 1.25 -12.89 4.78
CA PHE A 16 1.32 -14.26 5.28
C PHE A 16 2.76 -14.66 5.60
N ILE A 17 3.70 -14.40 4.69
CA ILE A 17 5.13 -14.71 4.88
C ILE A 17 5.66 -13.97 6.12
N LEU A 18 5.37 -12.67 6.26
CA LEU A 18 5.81 -11.88 7.40
C LEU A 18 5.21 -12.38 8.71
N ALA A 19 3.92 -12.71 8.73
CA ALA A 19 3.28 -13.29 9.91
C ALA A 19 3.93 -14.64 10.30
N TYR A 20 4.17 -15.51 9.32
CA TYR A 20 4.71 -16.85 9.54
C TYR A 20 6.17 -16.86 10.00
N VAL A 21 7.00 -15.95 9.46
CA VAL A 21 8.43 -15.84 9.79
C VAL A 21 8.64 -15.13 11.13
N PHE A 22 8.00 -13.97 11.35
CA PHE A 22 8.27 -13.13 12.51
C PHE A 22 7.37 -13.40 13.72
N PHE A 23 6.20 -14.02 13.52
CA PHE A 23 5.21 -14.27 14.57
C PHE A 23 4.85 -15.74 14.65
N ARG A 24 5.84 -16.63 14.59
CA ARG A 24 5.67 -18.08 14.43
C ARG A 24 4.63 -18.72 15.35
N ASN A 25 4.56 -18.31 16.61
CA ASN A 25 3.62 -18.87 17.59
C ASN A 25 2.17 -18.37 17.41
N ASP A 26 2.00 -17.18 16.82
CA ASP A 26 0.70 -16.49 16.68
C ASP A 26 0.36 -16.12 15.21
N TYR A 27 1.04 -16.73 14.24
CA TYR A 27 1.05 -16.25 12.85
C TYR A 27 -0.34 -16.16 12.24
N LYS A 28 -1.27 -17.06 12.60
CA LYS A 28 -2.66 -17.02 12.12
C LYS A 28 -3.36 -15.74 12.56
N ARG A 29 -3.23 -15.37 13.84
CA ARG A 29 -3.83 -14.16 14.40
C ARG A 29 -3.20 -12.92 13.79
N VAL A 30 -1.88 -12.90 13.65
CA VAL A 30 -1.16 -11.78 13.04
C VAL A 30 -1.52 -11.62 11.58
N TYR A 31 -1.59 -12.71 10.82
CA TYR A 31 -2.01 -12.69 9.43
C TYR A 31 -3.43 -12.15 9.27
N LEU A 32 -4.37 -12.56 10.12
CA LEU A 32 -5.74 -12.01 10.11
C LEU A 32 -5.77 -10.49 10.40
N ILE A 33 -4.91 -10.00 11.30
CA ILE A 33 -4.79 -8.55 11.57
C ILE A 33 -4.23 -7.83 10.33
N LEU A 34 -3.16 -8.36 9.71
CA LEU A 34 -2.59 -7.78 8.49
C LEU A 34 -3.55 -7.85 7.31
N LEU A 35 -4.38 -8.89 7.21
CA LEU A 35 -5.41 -9.00 6.18
C LEU A 35 -6.54 -7.99 6.42
N ALA A 36 -6.90 -7.75 7.68
CA ALA A 36 -7.91 -6.75 8.04
C ALA A 36 -7.49 -5.32 7.67
N THR A 37 -6.19 -5.01 7.58
CA THR A 37 -5.75 -3.67 7.16
C THR A 37 -6.04 -3.38 5.69
N MET A 38 -6.31 -4.39 4.86
CA MET A 38 -6.75 -4.22 3.46
C MET A 38 -8.08 -3.44 3.37
N LEU A 39 -8.86 -3.38 4.46
CA LEU A 39 -10.08 -2.56 4.54
C LEU A 39 -9.79 -1.05 4.39
N VAL A 40 -8.53 -0.63 4.43
CA VAL A 40 -8.13 0.75 4.10
C VAL A 40 -8.60 1.16 2.70
N ASP A 41 -8.68 0.21 1.76
CA ASP A 41 -9.15 0.43 0.39
C ASP A 41 -10.63 0.77 0.29
N LEU A 42 -11.40 0.67 1.37
CA LEU A 42 -12.78 1.15 1.36
C LEU A 42 -12.87 2.66 1.12
N ASP A 43 -11.77 3.41 1.31
CA ASP A 43 -11.71 4.83 0.96
C ASP A 43 -11.76 5.11 -0.55
N HIS A 44 -11.57 4.10 -1.40
CA HIS A 44 -11.79 4.20 -2.84
C HIS A 44 -13.25 4.51 -3.18
N LEU A 45 -14.20 4.11 -2.31
CA LEU A 45 -15.62 4.45 -2.47
C LEU A 45 -15.88 5.96 -2.34
N LEU A 46 -14.93 6.72 -1.78
CA LEU A 46 -14.99 8.18 -1.64
C LEU A 46 -14.34 8.92 -2.81
N ALA A 47 -13.76 8.21 -3.78
CA ALA A 47 -13.13 8.80 -4.93
C ALA A 47 -14.06 8.94 -6.14
N THR A 48 -13.79 9.95 -6.96
CA THR A 48 -14.40 10.12 -8.28
C THR A 48 -13.29 10.13 -9.35
N PRO A 49 -13.23 9.15 -10.26
CA PRO A 49 -14.06 7.94 -10.33
C PRO A 49 -13.70 6.91 -9.25
N ILE A 50 -14.69 6.08 -8.86
CA ILE A 50 -14.51 5.00 -7.85
C ILE A 50 -13.44 4.00 -8.30
N PHE A 51 -13.43 3.63 -9.58
CA PHE A 51 -12.42 2.75 -10.17
C PHE A 51 -11.78 3.38 -11.41
N SER A 52 -10.46 3.36 -11.46
CA SER A 52 -9.65 3.74 -12.63
C SER A 52 -8.42 2.85 -12.66
N PRO A 53 -8.18 2.07 -13.73
CA PRO A 53 -7.16 1.02 -13.74
C PRO A 53 -5.72 1.53 -13.70
N ASN A 54 -5.46 2.80 -14.08
CA ASN A 54 -4.12 3.37 -14.18
C ASN A 54 -3.90 4.57 -13.24
N ARG A 55 -4.74 4.74 -12.20
CA ARG A 55 -4.53 5.82 -11.22
C ARG A 55 -3.46 5.43 -10.22
N CYS A 56 -2.82 6.43 -9.63
CA CYS A 56 -2.05 6.23 -8.41
C CYS A 56 -2.91 6.54 -7.17
N SER A 57 -3.06 5.57 -6.27
CA SER A 57 -3.84 5.73 -5.02
C SER A 57 -3.17 6.69 -4.02
N ILE A 58 -1.84 6.79 -4.07
CA ILE A 58 -1.04 7.58 -3.13
C ILE A 58 -1.41 9.05 -3.20
N ASN A 59 -1.78 9.60 -2.05
CA ASN A 59 -2.23 10.97 -1.85
C ASN A 59 -3.48 11.35 -2.67
N PHE A 60 -4.20 10.38 -3.21
CA PHE A 60 -5.44 10.58 -3.94
C PHE A 60 -6.68 10.31 -3.07
N HIS A 61 -6.62 9.29 -2.21
CA HIS A 61 -7.71 8.94 -1.28
C HIS A 61 -7.43 9.43 0.15
N PRO A 62 -8.46 9.62 1.00
CA PRO A 62 -8.27 10.11 2.37
C PRO A 62 -7.36 9.25 3.25
N LEU A 63 -7.50 7.92 3.21
CA LEU A 63 -6.67 6.98 4.00
C LEU A 63 -5.35 6.66 3.30
N HIS A 64 -5.23 6.98 2.01
CA HIS A 64 -3.97 6.98 1.27
C HIS A 64 -3.27 8.35 1.26
N SER A 65 -3.69 9.29 2.10
CA SER A 65 -3.04 10.60 2.23
C SER A 65 -1.69 10.50 2.96
N TYR A 66 -0.78 11.44 2.69
CA TYR A 66 0.49 11.50 3.43
C TYR A 66 0.30 11.68 4.94
N TYR A 67 -0.78 12.37 5.36
CA TYR A 67 -1.15 12.49 6.76
C TYR A 67 -1.54 11.14 7.38
N ALA A 68 -2.34 10.33 6.67
CA ALA A 68 -2.68 8.98 7.13
C ALA A 68 -1.44 8.07 7.22
N MET A 69 -0.55 8.14 6.23
CA MET A 69 0.72 7.39 6.25
C MET A 69 1.59 7.75 7.45
N ALA A 70 1.69 9.03 7.82
CA ALA A 70 2.42 9.45 9.01
C ALA A 70 1.83 8.83 10.29
N VAL A 71 0.50 8.73 10.40
CA VAL A 71 -0.17 8.02 11.50
C VAL A 71 0.17 6.53 11.48
N TYR A 72 0.15 5.88 10.33
CA TYR A 72 0.47 4.44 10.21
C TYR A 72 1.91 4.13 10.61
N VAL A 73 2.85 4.97 10.22
CA VAL A 73 4.25 4.89 10.68
C VAL A 73 4.33 5.13 12.19
N GLY A 74 3.60 6.11 12.73
CA GLY A 74 3.52 6.35 14.17
C GLY A 74 2.97 5.15 14.96
N MET A 75 1.99 4.43 14.41
CA MET A 75 1.43 3.22 15.01
C MET A 75 2.48 2.12 15.22
N LEU A 76 3.58 2.10 14.44
CA LEU A 76 4.69 1.16 14.63
C LEU A 76 5.36 1.31 16.01
N MET A 77 5.27 2.49 16.65
CA MET A 77 5.86 2.72 17.97
C MET A 77 4.98 2.25 19.13
N LEU A 78 3.69 1.95 18.86
CA LEU A 78 2.71 1.55 19.87
C LEU A 78 2.84 0.05 20.25
N PRO A 79 2.27 -0.40 21.38
CA PRO A 79 2.20 -1.82 21.71
C PRO A 79 1.29 -2.60 20.75
N LYS A 80 1.36 -3.94 20.79
CA LYS A 80 0.40 -4.79 20.07
C LYS A 80 -1.02 -4.53 20.59
N PRO A 81 -2.06 -4.53 19.73
CA PRO A 81 -2.02 -4.88 18.31
C PRO A 81 -1.66 -3.72 17.36
N TYR A 82 -1.58 -2.48 17.85
CA TYR A 82 -1.41 -1.28 17.02
C TYR A 82 -0.17 -1.31 16.13
N ARG A 83 0.98 -1.79 16.63
CA ARG A 83 2.19 -1.96 15.80
C ARG A 83 2.00 -2.91 14.63
N ILE A 84 1.21 -3.98 14.80
CA ILE A 84 0.93 -4.94 13.73
C ILE A 84 -0.01 -4.31 12.70
N MET A 85 -1.02 -3.57 13.16
CA MET A 85 -1.90 -2.81 12.26
C MET A 85 -1.13 -1.75 11.48
N GLY A 86 -0.26 -0.99 12.15
CA GLY A 86 0.63 -0.02 11.49
C GLY A 86 1.53 -0.67 10.45
N LEU A 87 2.09 -1.86 10.76
CA LEU A 87 2.88 -2.63 9.80
C LEU A 87 2.05 -3.01 8.56
N GLY A 88 0.84 -3.54 8.75
CA GLY A 88 -0.06 -3.89 7.65
C GLY A 88 -0.42 -2.69 6.77
N LEU A 89 -0.77 -1.56 7.40
CA LEU A 89 -1.11 -0.33 6.68
C LEU A 89 0.10 0.25 5.93
N VAL A 90 1.30 0.24 6.52
CA VAL A 90 2.51 0.69 5.82
C VAL A 90 2.83 -0.23 4.64
N LEU A 91 2.72 -1.55 4.80
CA LEU A 91 2.92 -2.50 3.70
C LEU A 91 1.91 -2.31 2.57
N HIS A 92 0.66 -1.99 2.92
CA HIS A 92 -0.38 -1.64 1.95
C HIS A 92 0.04 -0.41 1.12
N MET A 93 0.42 0.68 1.78
CA MET A 93 0.86 1.92 1.11
C MET A 93 2.09 1.69 0.24
N LEU A 94 3.03 0.86 0.67
CA LEU A 94 4.21 0.49 -0.13
C LEU A 94 3.82 -0.32 -1.37
N THR A 95 2.83 -1.20 -1.25
CA THR A 95 2.33 -2.01 -2.37
C THR A 95 1.67 -1.13 -3.42
N ASP A 96 0.82 -0.20 -3.00
CA ASP A 96 0.17 0.76 -3.87
C ASP A 96 1.17 1.74 -4.51
N LEU A 97 2.18 2.18 -3.77
CA LEU A 97 3.26 3.00 -4.32
C LEU A 97 4.08 2.24 -5.38
N ASN A 98 4.37 0.96 -5.14
CA ASN A 98 5.01 0.11 -6.14
C ASN A 98 4.16 0.02 -7.41
N ASP A 99 2.83 -0.12 -7.28
CA ASP A 99 1.92 -0.15 -8.42
C ASP A 99 1.91 1.20 -9.19
N CYS A 100 2.00 2.32 -8.49
CA CYS A 100 2.18 3.63 -9.12
C CYS A 100 3.50 3.72 -9.91
N VAL A 101 4.61 3.25 -9.35
CA VAL A 101 5.92 3.24 -10.03
C VAL A 101 5.90 2.33 -11.26
N MET A 102 5.33 1.12 -11.15
CA MET A 102 5.17 0.23 -12.30
C MET A 102 4.32 0.88 -13.39
N THR A 103 3.19 1.49 -13.03
CA THR A 103 2.34 2.24 -13.96
C THR A 103 3.11 3.36 -14.65
N TYR A 104 3.90 4.14 -13.92
CA TYR A 104 4.74 5.21 -14.51
C TYR A 104 5.75 4.66 -15.52
N VAL A 105 6.44 3.58 -15.19
CA VAL A 105 7.49 3.00 -16.06
C VAL A 105 6.90 2.54 -17.40
N TYR A 106 5.67 2.02 -17.42
CA TYR A 106 5.02 1.54 -18.65
C TYR A 106 4.16 2.60 -19.35
N LEU A 107 3.55 3.53 -18.61
CA LEU A 107 2.58 4.50 -19.10
C LEU A 107 2.66 5.83 -18.33
N PRO A 108 3.71 6.65 -18.51
CA PRO A 108 3.94 7.87 -17.74
C PRO A 108 2.75 8.84 -17.76
N GLN A 109 2.14 9.03 -18.94
CA GLN A 109 1.04 9.98 -19.13
C GLN A 109 -0.22 9.66 -18.31
N ALA A 110 -0.38 8.42 -17.84
CA ALA A 110 -1.50 8.06 -16.96
C ALA A 110 -1.43 8.76 -15.60
N LEU A 111 -0.23 9.21 -15.20
CA LEU A 111 0.02 9.84 -13.91
C LEU A 111 0.25 11.35 -13.99
N ASP A 112 -0.01 11.99 -15.14
CA ASP A 112 0.22 13.43 -15.31
C ASP A 112 -0.53 14.30 -14.30
N ASN A 113 -1.71 13.86 -13.86
CA ASN A 113 -2.52 14.53 -12.85
C ASN A 113 -2.49 13.83 -11.48
N ALA A 114 -1.60 12.84 -11.28
CA ALA A 114 -1.53 12.12 -10.02
C ALA A 114 -0.95 13.01 -8.91
N PRO A 115 -1.58 13.11 -7.73
CA PRO A 115 -1.06 13.93 -6.63
C PRO A 115 0.35 13.54 -6.17
N ALA A 116 0.72 12.26 -6.33
CA ALA A 116 2.03 11.73 -5.97
C ALA A 116 3.02 11.62 -7.14
N ARG A 117 2.76 12.27 -8.28
CA ARG A 117 3.57 12.12 -9.51
C ARG A 117 5.06 12.35 -9.28
N GLU A 118 5.44 13.45 -8.64
CA GLU A 118 6.85 13.80 -8.42
C GLU A 118 7.58 12.78 -7.54
N LEU A 119 6.89 12.23 -6.52
CA LEU A 119 7.42 11.13 -5.70
C LEU A 119 7.67 9.88 -6.55
N VAL A 120 6.73 9.54 -7.43
CA VAL A 120 6.82 8.37 -8.31
C VAL A 120 7.98 8.53 -9.30
N ILE A 121 8.14 9.71 -9.90
CA ILE A 121 9.25 10.01 -10.81
C ILE A 121 10.59 9.86 -10.10
N TRP A 122 10.72 10.49 -8.92
CA TRP A 122 11.94 10.42 -8.13
C TRP A 122 12.33 8.97 -7.80
N LEU A 123 11.36 8.13 -7.43
CA LEU A 123 11.59 6.70 -7.20
C LEU A 123 11.99 5.97 -8.49
N ALA A 124 11.25 6.17 -9.59
CA ALA A 124 11.49 5.48 -10.84
C ALA A 124 12.88 5.79 -11.41
N ASP A 125 13.33 7.04 -11.34
CA ASP A 125 14.64 7.43 -11.84
C ASP A 125 15.79 7.05 -10.89
N ARG A 126 15.51 6.83 -9.60
CA ARG A 126 16.52 6.37 -8.63
C ARG A 126 16.89 4.89 -8.79
N PHE A 127 15.98 4.09 -9.34
CA PHE A 127 16.14 2.63 -9.53
C PHE A 127 16.27 2.20 -11.00
N LYS A 128 16.42 3.15 -11.92
CA LYS A 128 16.97 2.91 -13.26
C LYS A 128 18.49 2.75 -13.20
#